data_AF-A0A2Z4IE02-F1
#
_entry.id   AF-A0A2Z4IE02-F1
#
_cell.length_a   1.000
_cell.length_b   1.000
_cell.length_c   1.000
_cell.angle_alpha   90.00
_cell.angle_beta   90.00
_cell.angle_gamma   90.00
#
_symmetry.space_group_name_H-M   'P 1'
#
loop_
_entity.id
_entity.type
_entity.pdbx_description
1 polymer ?
#
loop_
_entity_poly.entity_id
_entity_poly.type
_entity_poly.pdbx_seq_one_letter_code
_entity_poly.pdbx_strand_id
1 'polypeptide(L)'
;MLVLISFIFNSCQDVGQEEPKVSSGELEVLVDYKGLKVNHKGRAIEALNYTLEDYQKLYLSKVSSTVGRVNATLETVSYPSLEELVIAEQKALENYPDLYNMNDKDIERIREDFPELTDEQLAENIELIEEYYEKNLQYDIFLEILSISAGTESSLVSRVNYYGGAACGEEFWFLYSRPTAATAVMKAKEQSEKFEYDIYGGNFGQTKSDAFRHAAWNALIAKYYADSKKDILKGLTLAQEFTSIHELCNEKDGIPIMIKRWIFIIIFLVGSIFEVWLKSKRKRGNFGLPKSGWNVQMIM
;
A
#
# COMPACT_ATOMS: atom_id res chain seq x y z
N MET A 1 32.03 9.57 65.71
CA MET A 1 30.79 8.97 65.18
C MET A 1 30.17 10.04 64.28
N LEU A 2 30.36 9.92 62.95
CA LEU A 2 29.30 9.68 61.93
C LEU A 2 28.29 10.84 61.88
N VAL A 3 28.02 11.55 60.79
CA VAL A 3 28.07 11.25 59.35
C VAL A 3 28.24 12.56 58.57
N LEU A 4 29.14 12.60 57.58
CA LEU A 4 29.18 13.62 56.52
C LEU A 4 28.40 13.06 55.32
N ILE A 5 27.25 13.66 55.00
CA ILE A 5 26.45 13.28 53.83
C ILE A 5 26.99 14.04 52.63
N SER A 6 27.76 13.36 51.79
CA SER A 6 28.13 13.83 50.45
C SER A 6 26.96 13.62 49.50
N PHE A 7 26.38 14.71 49.00
CA PHE A 7 25.52 14.70 47.82
C PHE A 7 26.39 14.48 46.59
N ILE A 8 26.38 13.26 46.05
CA ILE A 8 26.91 12.97 44.71
C ILE A 8 25.78 13.21 43.72
N PHE A 9 25.82 14.35 43.04
CA PHE A 9 25.11 14.54 41.77
C PHE A 9 25.85 13.70 40.72
N ASN A 10 25.42 12.46 40.51
CA ASN A 10 25.77 11.73 39.30
C ASN A 10 24.83 12.22 38.20
N SER A 11 25.33 13.21 37.45
CA SER A 11 24.89 13.54 36.11
C SER A 11 24.72 12.25 35.32
N CYS A 12 23.51 11.90 34.89
CA CYS A 12 23.33 10.86 33.89
C CYS A 12 24.17 11.22 32.68
N GLN A 13 25.09 10.32 32.36
CA GLN A 13 25.92 10.37 31.18
C GLN A 13 25.02 10.44 29.97
N ASP A 14 25.25 11.48 29.16
CA ASP A 14 24.79 11.55 27.78
C ASP A 14 25.53 10.44 27.02
N VAL A 15 24.96 9.23 27.04
CA VAL A 15 25.42 8.12 26.21
C VAL A 15 24.96 8.49 24.82
N GLY A 16 25.86 9.14 24.08
CA GLY A 16 25.67 9.52 22.69
C GLY A 16 25.01 8.38 21.94
N GLN A 17 23.76 8.60 21.53
CA GLN A 17 23.17 7.84 20.47
C GLN A 17 24.02 8.14 19.25
N GLU A 18 24.82 7.16 18.83
CA GLU A 18 25.24 7.08 17.45
C GLU A 18 23.96 6.99 16.63
N GLU A 19 23.50 8.13 16.12
CA GLU A 19 22.65 8.15 14.93
C GLU A 19 23.33 7.24 13.91
N PRO A 20 22.58 6.32 13.24
CA PRO A 20 23.16 5.54 12.18
C PRO A 20 23.65 6.52 11.11
N LYS A 21 24.97 6.74 11.09
CA LYS A 21 25.64 7.41 9.99
C LYS A 21 25.33 6.59 8.76
N VAL A 22 24.40 7.07 7.95
CA VAL A 22 24.27 6.70 6.55
C VAL A 22 25.62 7.05 5.93
N SER A 23 26.47 6.03 5.83
CA SER A 23 27.73 6.07 5.11
C SER A 23 27.40 6.33 3.65
N SER A 24 27.49 7.59 3.22
CA SER A 24 27.39 8.05 1.84
C SER A 24 28.62 7.67 1.02
N GLY A 25 28.99 6.40 1.05
CA GLY A 25 29.84 5.78 0.05
C GLY A 25 28.94 5.01 -0.91
N GLU A 26 28.83 5.49 -2.15
CA GLU A 26 28.19 4.76 -3.26
C GLU A 26 29.00 3.48 -3.55
N LEU A 27 28.78 2.43 -2.76
CA LEU A 27 29.11 1.08 -3.15
C LEU A 27 27.94 0.58 -3.98
N GLU A 28 28.19 0.22 -5.24
CA GLU A 28 27.29 -0.62 -6.01
C GLU A 28 27.08 -1.92 -5.21
N VAL A 29 25.95 -2.02 -4.52
CA VAL A 29 25.59 -3.25 -3.81
C VAL A 29 24.89 -4.13 -4.83
N LEU A 30 25.68 -4.93 -5.55
CA LEU A 30 25.13 -5.99 -6.39
C LEU A 30 24.58 -7.10 -5.49
N VAL A 31 23.28 -7.32 -5.55
CA VAL A 31 22.55 -8.34 -4.78
C VAL A 31 22.06 -9.42 -5.73
N ASP A 32 22.03 -10.66 -5.24
CA ASP A 32 21.33 -11.75 -5.91
C ASP A 32 19.87 -11.80 -5.41
N TYR A 33 18.93 -11.37 -6.25
CA TYR A 33 17.51 -11.47 -5.96
C TYR A 33 16.91 -12.61 -6.78
N LYS A 34 16.75 -13.78 -6.14
CA LYS A 34 16.17 -14.98 -6.75
C LYS A 34 16.81 -15.39 -8.08
N GLY A 35 18.13 -15.23 -8.20
CA GLY A 35 18.90 -15.55 -9.40
C GLY A 35 19.09 -14.38 -10.37
N LEU A 36 18.49 -13.21 -10.11
CA LEU A 36 18.75 -11.98 -10.87
C LEU A 36 19.82 -11.16 -10.15
N LYS A 37 20.84 -10.70 -10.86
CA LYS A 37 21.78 -9.71 -10.34
C LYS A 37 21.16 -8.33 -10.41
N VAL A 38 21.03 -7.69 -9.26
CA VAL A 38 20.37 -6.39 -9.11
C VAL A 38 21.33 -5.39 -8.50
N ASN A 39 21.44 -4.23 -9.12
CA ASN A 39 22.08 -3.06 -8.55
C ASN A 39 21.15 -2.45 -7.48
N HIS A 40 21.35 -2.83 -6.22
CA HIS A 40 20.50 -2.43 -5.10
C HIS A 40 20.93 -1.08 -4.49
N LYS A 41 21.31 -0.12 -5.34
CA LYS A 41 21.80 1.18 -4.89
C LYS A 41 20.68 2.00 -4.24
N GLY A 42 21.00 2.61 -3.09
CA GLY A 42 20.12 3.57 -2.43
C GLY A 42 18.89 2.98 -1.75
N ARG A 43 18.81 1.64 -1.60
CA ARG A 43 17.69 0.93 -0.96
C ARG A 43 18.19 0.08 0.20
N ALA A 44 17.31 -0.19 1.17
CA ALA A 44 17.65 -0.98 2.35
C ALA A 44 17.59 -2.48 2.03
N ILE A 45 18.70 -3.19 2.24
CA ILE A 45 18.80 -4.63 1.92
C ILE A 45 17.80 -5.47 2.71
N GLU A 46 17.42 -5.02 3.90
CA GLU A 46 16.44 -5.67 4.77
C GLU A 46 15.04 -5.72 4.12
N ALA A 47 14.71 -4.75 3.25
CA ALA A 47 13.44 -4.70 2.54
C ALA A 47 13.15 -5.98 1.73
N LEU A 48 14.21 -6.61 1.21
CA LEU A 48 14.08 -7.84 0.40
C LEU A 48 13.68 -9.06 1.23
N ASN A 49 13.92 -9.02 2.55
CA ASN A 49 13.76 -10.18 3.43
C ASN A 49 12.59 -10.04 4.42
N TYR A 50 12.08 -8.83 4.64
CA TYR A 50 11.00 -8.62 5.59
C TYR A 50 9.69 -9.31 5.17
N THR A 51 9.11 -9.96 6.16
CA THR A 51 7.75 -10.50 6.14
C THR A 51 6.78 -9.47 6.74
N LEU A 52 5.48 -9.68 6.54
CA LEU A 52 4.45 -8.84 7.17
C LEU A 52 4.58 -8.83 8.71
N GLU A 53 4.95 -9.97 9.30
CA GLU A 53 5.17 -10.09 10.75
C GLU A 53 6.36 -9.25 11.22
N ASP A 54 7.40 -9.11 10.41
CA ASP A 54 8.55 -8.27 10.73
C ASP A 54 8.15 -6.79 10.75
N TYR A 55 7.38 -6.34 9.75
CA TYR A 55 6.84 -4.99 9.73
C TYR A 55 5.89 -4.71 10.92
N GLN A 56 5.05 -5.68 11.28
CA GLN A 56 4.19 -5.59 12.46
C GLN A 56 4.99 -5.42 13.75
N LYS A 57 6.05 -6.22 13.94
CA LYS A 57 6.95 -6.10 15.11
C LYS A 57 7.67 -4.77 15.13
N LEU A 58 8.19 -4.31 13.99
CA LEU A 58 8.86 -3.02 13.85
C LEU A 58 7.89 -1.87 14.17
N TYR A 59 6.68 -1.91 13.64
CA TYR A 59 5.64 -0.93 13.91
C TYR A 59 5.33 -0.84 15.42
N LEU A 60 5.09 -1.98 16.06
CA LEU A 60 4.86 -2.04 17.49
C LEU A 60 6.03 -1.49 18.29
N SER A 61 7.27 -1.84 17.94
CA SER A 61 8.45 -1.34 18.64
C SER A 61 8.55 0.18 18.58
N LYS A 62 8.26 0.77 17.40
CA LYS A 62 8.31 2.22 17.19
C LYS A 62 7.18 2.92 17.94
N VAL A 63 5.93 2.46 17.79
CA VAL A 63 4.79 3.06 18.49
C VAL A 63 4.91 2.92 20.01
N SER A 64 5.40 1.79 20.51
CA SER A 64 5.63 1.58 21.95
C SER A 64 6.68 2.54 22.50
N SER A 65 7.77 2.75 21.76
CA SER A 65 8.84 3.68 22.15
C SER A 65 8.38 5.13 22.18
N THR A 66 7.54 5.55 21.23
CA THR A 66 7.03 6.92 21.14
C THR A 66 5.99 7.24 22.22
N VAL A 67 5.16 6.26 22.62
CA VAL A 67 4.06 6.48 23.57
C VAL A 67 4.41 6.03 25.00
N GLY A 68 5.64 5.52 25.24
CA GLY A 68 6.05 5.00 26.55
C GLY A 68 5.21 3.83 27.06
N ARG A 69 4.54 3.10 26.16
CA ARG A 69 3.65 1.99 26.50
C ARG A 69 4.46 0.69 26.58
N VAL A 70 4.53 0.12 27.78
CA VAL A 70 5.30 -1.11 28.05
C VAL A 70 4.62 -2.37 27.50
N ASN A 71 3.32 -2.31 27.14
CA ASN A 71 2.51 -3.48 26.74
C ASN A 71 1.66 -3.22 25.47
N ALA A 72 2.17 -2.51 24.46
CA ALA A 72 1.39 -2.30 23.24
C ALA A 72 1.26 -3.61 22.43
N THR A 73 0.07 -3.88 21.92
CA THR A 73 -0.25 -5.03 21.05
C THR A 73 -0.88 -4.52 19.76
N LEU A 74 -0.91 -5.35 18.71
CA LEU A 74 -1.57 -4.97 17.44
C LEU A 74 -3.06 -4.61 17.62
N GLU A 75 -3.71 -5.11 18.67
CA GLU A 75 -5.11 -4.80 18.97
C GLU A 75 -5.29 -3.48 19.72
N THR A 76 -4.24 -2.97 20.37
CA THR A 76 -4.31 -1.81 21.27
C THR A 76 -3.59 -0.58 20.73
N VAL A 77 -2.85 -0.75 19.63
CA VAL A 77 -2.25 0.36 18.89
C VAL A 77 -3.21 0.93 17.87
N SER A 78 -2.94 2.18 17.55
CA SER A 78 -3.73 2.98 16.64
C SER A 78 -3.03 2.96 15.28
N TYR A 79 -3.70 2.52 14.20
CA TYR A 79 -3.18 2.49 12.82
C TYR A 79 -3.42 3.74 11.96
N PRO A 80 -2.53 4.09 11.01
CA PRO A 80 -2.77 5.21 10.10
C PRO A 80 -4.13 5.13 9.41
N SER A 81 -4.74 6.28 9.13
CA SER A 81 -5.95 6.35 8.32
C SER A 81 -5.66 5.94 6.86
N LEU A 82 -6.72 5.67 6.08
CA LEU A 82 -6.55 5.41 4.65
C LEU A 82 -5.89 6.60 3.93
N GLU A 83 -6.24 7.83 4.32
CA GLU A 83 -5.64 9.07 3.81
C GLU A 83 -4.13 9.13 4.09
N GLU A 84 -3.72 8.80 5.32
CA GLU A 84 -2.29 8.77 5.71
C GLU A 84 -1.53 7.68 4.92
N LEU A 85 -2.14 6.51 4.74
CA LEU A 85 -1.55 5.44 3.93
C LEU A 85 -1.41 5.84 2.47
N VAL A 86 -2.40 6.55 1.89
CA VAL A 86 -2.33 7.06 0.51
C VAL A 86 -1.23 8.10 0.36
N ILE A 87 -1.04 8.99 1.33
CA ILE A 87 0.05 9.98 1.31
C ILE A 87 1.41 9.27 1.31
N ALA A 88 1.60 8.28 2.19
CA ALA A 88 2.82 7.49 2.25
C ALA A 88 3.07 6.72 0.94
N GLU A 89 2.02 6.08 0.40
CA GLU A 89 2.06 5.36 -0.89
C GLU A 89 2.50 6.28 -2.03
N GLN A 90 1.85 7.43 -2.19
CA GLN A 90 2.12 8.36 -3.29
C GLN A 90 3.55 8.92 -3.22
N LYS A 91 4.00 9.29 -2.01
CA LYS A 91 5.35 9.82 -1.82
C LYS A 91 6.42 8.76 -2.12
N ALA A 92 6.22 7.52 -1.67
CA ALA A 92 7.16 6.45 -1.96
C ALA A 92 7.20 6.14 -3.46
N LEU A 93 6.05 6.11 -4.15
CA LEU A 93 5.94 5.80 -5.58
C LEU A 93 6.77 6.71 -6.50
N GLU A 94 7.08 7.94 -6.11
CA GLU A 94 7.92 8.86 -6.89
C GLU A 94 9.32 8.26 -7.22
N ASN A 95 9.78 7.33 -6.37
CA ASN A 95 11.09 6.70 -6.48
C ASN A 95 11.08 5.36 -7.24
N TYR A 96 9.92 4.87 -7.68
CA TYR A 96 9.77 3.56 -8.31
C TYR A 96 9.24 3.65 -9.75
N PRO A 97 9.58 2.71 -10.63
CA PRO A 97 9.02 2.66 -11.97
C PRO A 97 7.57 2.18 -11.96
N ASP A 98 6.71 2.76 -12.81
CA ASP A 98 5.37 2.21 -13.06
C ASP A 98 5.44 1.11 -14.12
N LEU A 99 5.54 -0.15 -13.68
CA LEU A 99 5.65 -1.32 -14.57
C LEU A 99 4.42 -1.56 -15.48
N TYR A 100 3.30 -0.87 -15.24
CA TYR A 100 2.05 -1.04 -15.99
C TYR A 100 1.76 0.09 -16.97
N ASN A 101 2.39 1.25 -16.78
CA ASN A 101 2.31 2.42 -17.66
C ASN A 101 3.69 3.07 -17.83
N MET A 102 4.71 2.25 -18.13
CA MET A 102 6.10 2.66 -18.23
C MET A 102 6.30 3.80 -19.25
N ASN A 103 7.05 4.81 -18.83
CA ASN A 103 7.68 5.80 -19.70
C ASN A 103 9.19 5.51 -19.86
N ASP A 104 9.89 6.29 -20.67
CA ASP A 104 11.32 6.08 -20.96
C ASP A 104 12.19 6.10 -19.68
N LYS A 105 11.87 6.97 -18.72
CA LYS A 105 12.58 7.06 -17.43
C LYS A 105 12.37 5.81 -16.58
N ASP A 106 11.20 5.18 -16.65
CA ASP A 106 10.93 3.92 -15.95
C ASP A 106 11.79 2.80 -16.53
N ILE A 107 11.90 2.72 -17.86
CA ILE A 107 12.71 1.72 -18.56
C ILE A 107 14.20 1.91 -18.26
N GLU A 108 14.69 3.14 -18.31
CA GLU A 108 16.08 3.47 -17.96
C GLU A 108 16.41 3.04 -16.53
N ARG A 109 15.54 3.36 -15.56
CA ARG A 109 15.70 2.95 -14.17
C ARG A 109 15.76 1.42 -14.03
N ILE A 110 14.90 0.69 -14.73
CA ILE A 110 14.91 -0.79 -14.70
C ILE A 110 16.24 -1.32 -15.26
N ARG A 111 16.74 -0.76 -16.37
CA ARG A 111 18.04 -1.18 -16.94
C ARG A 111 19.22 -0.86 -16.01
N GLU A 112 19.18 0.27 -15.30
CA GLU A 112 20.19 0.61 -14.31
C GLU A 112 20.16 -0.33 -13.10
N ASP A 113 18.96 -0.71 -12.64
CA ASP A 113 18.77 -1.65 -11.54
C ASP A 113 19.11 -3.10 -11.97
N PHE A 114 18.91 -3.48 -13.23
CA PHE A 114 19.15 -4.84 -13.75
C PHE A 114 20.11 -4.83 -14.96
N PRO A 115 21.39 -4.44 -14.77
CA PRO A 115 22.31 -4.15 -15.88
C PRO A 115 22.75 -5.38 -16.69
N GLU A 116 22.58 -6.58 -16.15
CA GLU A 116 22.94 -7.84 -16.83
C GLU A 116 21.80 -8.39 -17.71
N LEU A 117 20.59 -7.83 -17.62
CA LEU A 117 19.44 -8.32 -18.37
C LEU A 117 19.27 -7.56 -19.69
N THR A 118 19.11 -8.31 -20.77
CA THR A 118 18.63 -7.77 -22.04
C THR A 118 17.15 -7.38 -21.95
N ASP A 119 16.69 -6.56 -22.89
CA ASP A 119 15.29 -6.15 -23.01
C ASP A 119 14.32 -7.35 -23.08
N GLU A 120 14.68 -8.41 -23.80
CA GLU A 120 13.92 -9.65 -23.84
C GLU A 120 13.88 -10.35 -22.46
N GLN A 121 15.02 -10.45 -21.78
CA GLN A 121 15.10 -11.05 -20.44
C GLN A 121 14.34 -10.24 -19.39
N LEU A 122 14.32 -8.90 -19.50
CA LEU A 122 13.50 -8.04 -18.64
C LEU A 122 12.01 -8.39 -18.79
N ALA A 123 11.52 -8.57 -20.02
CA ALA A 123 10.13 -8.96 -20.25
C ALA A 123 9.83 -10.39 -19.75
N GLU A 124 10.75 -11.34 -19.92
CA GLU A 124 10.60 -12.71 -19.42
C GLU A 124 10.57 -12.78 -17.89
N ASN A 125 11.23 -11.84 -17.20
CA ASN A 125 11.36 -11.81 -15.74
C ASN A 125 10.49 -10.72 -15.07
N ILE A 126 9.52 -10.14 -15.79
CA ILE A 126 8.77 -8.96 -15.31
C ILE A 126 8.05 -9.19 -13.98
N GLU A 127 7.57 -10.41 -13.70
CA GLU A 127 6.92 -10.75 -12.43
C GLU A 127 7.90 -10.71 -11.24
N LEU A 128 9.14 -11.17 -11.42
CA LEU A 128 10.18 -11.12 -10.40
C LEU A 128 10.68 -9.69 -10.20
N ILE A 129 10.75 -8.90 -11.28
CA ILE A 129 11.10 -7.48 -11.23
C ILE A 129 10.00 -6.70 -10.50
N GLU A 130 8.72 -6.99 -10.75
CA GLU A 130 7.60 -6.43 -9.99
C GLU A 130 7.73 -6.76 -8.51
N GLU A 131 7.97 -8.03 -8.16
CA GLU A 131 8.14 -8.45 -6.76
C GLU A 131 9.30 -7.72 -6.07
N TYR A 132 10.43 -7.56 -6.76
CA TYR A 132 11.58 -6.80 -6.26
C TYR A 132 11.19 -5.36 -5.94
N TYR A 133 10.54 -4.66 -6.86
CA TYR A 133 10.12 -3.28 -6.63
C TYR A 133 9.02 -3.18 -5.57
N GLU A 134 8.06 -4.11 -5.52
CA GLU A 134 7.01 -4.11 -4.49
C GLU A 134 7.58 -4.31 -3.08
N LYS A 135 8.59 -5.17 -2.91
CA LYS A 135 9.28 -5.35 -1.62
C LYS A 135 9.95 -4.06 -1.14
N ASN A 136 10.66 -3.39 -2.03
CA ASN A 136 11.34 -2.14 -1.74
C ASN A 136 10.34 -1.00 -1.48
N LEU A 137 9.31 -0.88 -2.32
CA LEU A 137 8.24 0.09 -2.16
C LEU A 137 7.50 -0.10 -0.82
N GLN A 138 7.22 -1.35 -0.43
CA GLN A 138 6.59 -1.66 0.86
C GLN A 138 7.43 -1.16 2.04
N TYR A 139 8.76 -1.26 1.95
CA TYR A 139 9.66 -0.73 2.97
C TYR A 139 9.68 0.80 3.00
N ASP A 140 9.73 1.47 1.85
CA ASP A 140 9.71 2.94 1.81
C ASP A 140 8.38 3.50 2.31
N ILE A 141 7.25 2.88 1.95
CA ILE A 141 5.94 3.22 2.51
C ILE A 141 5.94 3.09 4.03
N PHE A 142 6.59 2.07 4.57
CA PHE A 142 6.71 1.88 6.02
C PHE A 142 7.47 3.03 6.69
N LEU A 143 8.59 3.45 6.11
CA LEU A 143 9.35 4.59 6.60
C LEU A 143 8.54 5.89 6.55
N GLU A 144 7.79 6.10 5.47
CA GLU A 144 6.91 7.25 5.33
C GLU A 144 5.78 7.25 6.37
N ILE A 145 5.15 6.10 6.62
CA ILE A 145 4.15 5.94 7.70
C ILE A 145 4.75 6.31 9.05
N LEU A 146 5.95 5.81 9.35
CA LEU A 146 6.63 6.11 10.61
C LEU A 146 6.95 7.61 10.72
N SER A 147 7.37 8.25 9.63
CA SER A 147 7.64 9.69 9.58
C SER A 147 6.38 10.53 9.85
N ILE A 148 5.26 10.20 9.19
CA ILE A 148 3.96 10.85 9.42
C ILE A 148 3.55 10.72 10.89
N SER A 149 3.72 9.52 11.47
CA SER A 149 3.36 9.26 12.87
C SER A 149 4.26 9.95 13.90
N ALA A 150 5.53 10.23 13.56
CA ALA A 150 6.49 10.89 14.44
C ALA A 150 6.37 12.42 14.42
N GLY A 151 5.95 13.01 13.30
CA GLY A 151 5.76 14.46 13.15
C GLY A 151 4.52 15.03 13.84
N THR A 152 3.68 14.18 14.42
CA THR A 152 2.42 14.57 15.06
C THR A 152 2.46 14.30 16.56
N GLU A 153 3.10 15.18 17.33
CA GLU A 153 3.13 15.12 18.81
C GLU A 153 1.74 15.19 19.49
N SER A 154 0.61 15.21 18.76
CA SER A 154 -0.74 15.23 19.35
C SER A 154 -1.87 14.49 18.62
N SER A 155 -1.65 13.80 17.49
CA SER A 155 -2.77 13.35 16.62
C SER A 155 -3.17 11.87 16.72
N LEU A 156 -2.67 11.09 17.68
CA LEU A 156 -3.23 9.75 17.94
C LEU A 156 -4.68 9.79 18.50
N VAL A 157 -5.28 10.97 18.65
CA VAL A 157 -6.59 11.20 19.31
C VAL A 157 -7.66 11.85 18.41
N SER A 158 -7.40 12.11 17.13
CA SER A 158 -8.45 12.66 16.24
C SER A 158 -8.27 12.19 14.81
N ARG A 159 -8.54 10.91 14.59
CA ARG A 159 -8.46 10.28 13.27
C ARG A 159 -9.70 10.65 12.49
N VAL A 160 -9.47 11.29 11.35
CA VAL A 160 -10.49 11.71 10.40
C VAL A 160 -11.32 10.48 10.00
N ASN A 161 -12.65 10.68 9.94
CA ASN A 161 -13.65 9.67 9.61
C ASN A 161 -13.39 8.99 8.25
N TYR A 162 -12.64 7.89 8.27
CA TYR A 162 -12.98 6.71 7.47
C TYR A 162 -14.31 6.16 8.04
N TYR A 163 -15.22 5.60 7.24
CA TYR A 163 -16.64 5.41 7.63
C TYR A 163 -16.81 4.77 9.02
N GLY A 164 -17.10 5.59 10.05
CA GLY A 164 -17.29 5.16 11.45
C GLY A 164 -16.05 5.15 12.36
N GLY A 165 -14.85 5.43 11.86
CA GLY A 165 -13.61 5.41 12.62
C GLY A 165 -12.41 5.10 11.72
N ALA A 166 -11.18 5.20 12.25
CA ALA A 166 -9.95 4.86 11.53
C ALA A 166 -10.00 3.47 10.89
N ALA A 167 -9.19 3.22 9.84
CA ALA A 167 -9.00 1.87 9.34
C ALA A 167 -8.69 0.93 10.51
N CYS A 168 -9.40 -0.19 10.61
CA CYS A 168 -9.05 -1.20 11.61
C CYS A 168 -7.67 -1.77 11.29
N GLY A 169 -7.04 -2.43 12.27
CA GLY A 169 -5.70 -2.99 12.08
C GLY A 169 -5.62 -3.96 10.91
N GLU A 170 -6.66 -4.76 10.70
CA GLU A 170 -6.74 -5.72 9.61
C GLU A 170 -6.82 -5.04 8.23
N GLU A 171 -7.61 -3.97 8.09
CA GLU A 171 -7.65 -3.17 6.85
C GLU A 171 -6.29 -2.54 6.55
N PHE A 172 -5.67 -1.93 7.57
CA PHE A 172 -4.36 -1.31 7.44
C PHE A 172 -3.31 -2.32 6.95
N TRP A 173 -3.16 -3.46 7.64
CA TRP A 173 -2.16 -4.46 7.28
C TRP A 173 -2.46 -5.15 5.94
N PHE A 174 -3.75 -5.27 5.58
CA PHE A 174 -4.15 -5.79 4.29
C PHE A 174 -3.73 -4.87 3.14
N LEU A 175 -3.96 -3.55 3.26
CA LEU A 175 -3.55 -2.59 2.24
C LEU A 175 -2.04 -2.38 2.24
N TYR A 176 -1.41 -2.32 3.41
CA TYR A 176 0.04 -2.21 3.56
C TYR A 176 0.79 -3.38 2.89
N SER A 177 0.22 -4.59 2.94
CA SER A 177 0.80 -5.76 2.25
C SER A 177 0.58 -5.78 0.74
N ARG A 178 -0.14 -4.79 0.18
CA ARG A 178 -0.39 -4.63 -1.25
C ARG A 178 -0.03 -3.20 -1.67
N PRO A 179 1.26 -2.91 -1.86
CA PRO A 179 1.69 -1.59 -2.33
C PRO A 179 0.89 -1.19 -3.57
N THR A 180 0.48 0.08 -3.68
CA THR A 180 -0.41 0.65 -4.71
C THR A 180 -1.92 0.42 -4.56
N ALA A 181 -2.36 -0.34 -3.54
CA ALA A 181 -3.79 -0.60 -3.34
C ALA A 181 -4.54 0.56 -2.66
N ALA A 182 -3.90 1.31 -1.75
CA ALA A 182 -4.59 2.30 -0.93
C ALA A 182 -5.13 3.44 -1.79
N THR A 183 -4.37 3.91 -2.80
CA THR A 183 -4.84 4.94 -3.73
C THR A 183 -6.09 4.50 -4.49
N ALA A 184 -6.14 3.24 -4.95
CA ALA A 184 -7.31 2.71 -5.66
C ALA A 184 -8.54 2.64 -4.75
N VAL A 185 -8.35 2.19 -3.50
CA VAL A 185 -9.43 2.11 -2.49
C VAL A 185 -9.95 3.49 -2.11
N MET A 186 -9.09 4.49 -1.96
CA MET A 186 -9.48 5.87 -1.67
C MET A 186 -10.29 6.48 -2.82
N LYS A 187 -9.79 6.37 -4.06
CA LYS A 187 -10.53 6.84 -5.25
C LYS A 187 -11.90 6.18 -5.34
N ALA A 188 -11.99 4.89 -5.01
CA ALA A 188 -13.26 4.18 -4.97
C ALA A 188 -14.19 4.74 -3.89
N LYS A 189 -13.67 5.03 -2.69
CA LYS A 189 -14.43 5.61 -1.58
C LYS A 189 -15.04 6.94 -2.02
N GLU A 190 -14.21 7.91 -2.38
CA GLU A 190 -14.65 9.27 -2.77
C GLU A 190 -15.70 9.24 -3.90
N GLN A 191 -15.47 8.41 -4.91
CA GLN A 191 -16.39 8.29 -6.03
C GLN A 191 -17.71 7.60 -5.66
N SER A 192 -17.67 6.61 -4.76
CA SER A 192 -18.89 5.95 -4.26
C SER A 192 -19.74 6.89 -3.40
N GLU A 193 -19.10 7.73 -2.57
CA GLU A 193 -19.76 8.74 -1.75
C GLU A 193 -20.44 9.79 -2.64
N LYS A 194 -19.74 10.23 -3.68
CA LYS A 194 -20.31 11.13 -4.67
C LYS A 194 -21.55 10.54 -5.33
N PHE A 195 -21.49 9.27 -5.77
CA PHE A 195 -22.66 8.61 -6.37
C PHE A 195 -23.81 8.46 -5.38
N GLU A 196 -23.53 8.15 -4.12
CA GLU A 196 -24.54 8.06 -3.07
C GLU A 196 -25.21 9.41 -2.84
N TYR A 197 -24.42 10.47 -2.68
CA TYR A 197 -24.93 11.83 -2.50
C TYR A 197 -25.77 12.29 -3.70
N ASP A 198 -25.31 12.05 -4.92
CA ASP A 198 -26.01 12.47 -6.14
C ASP A 198 -27.39 11.79 -6.30
N ILE A 199 -27.56 10.56 -5.78
CA ILE A 199 -28.79 9.76 -5.94
C ILE A 199 -29.73 9.92 -4.74
N TYR A 200 -29.18 9.99 -3.52
CA TYR A 200 -29.95 9.91 -2.28
C TYR A 200 -29.85 11.16 -1.40
N GLY A 201 -28.97 12.11 -1.72
CA GLY A 201 -28.80 13.38 -0.99
C GLY A 201 -27.88 13.31 0.24
N GLY A 202 -27.14 12.21 0.42
CA GLY A 202 -26.17 12.03 1.51
C GLY A 202 -26.67 11.16 2.65
N ASN A 203 -25.72 10.64 3.43
CA ASN A 203 -25.90 9.39 4.15
C ASN A 203 -26.53 9.49 5.55
N PHE A 204 -27.45 8.56 5.82
CA PHE A 204 -27.75 8.02 7.15
C PHE A 204 -27.46 6.50 7.09
N GLY A 205 -26.64 5.96 7.99
CA GLY A 205 -26.24 4.54 7.97
C GLY A 205 -27.41 3.56 8.07
N GLN A 206 -27.21 2.31 7.65
CA GLN A 206 -28.25 1.24 7.62
C GLN A 206 -29.45 1.55 6.70
N THR A 207 -29.22 2.31 5.63
CA THR A 207 -30.25 2.66 4.65
C THR A 207 -29.98 2.03 3.28
N LYS A 208 -30.94 2.13 2.37
CA LYS A 208 -30.72 1.80 0.94
C LYS A 208 -29.58 2.61 0.34
N SER A 209 -29.37 3.84 0.82
CA SER A 209 -28.27 4.72 0.43
C SER A 209 -26.91 4.09 0.76
N ASP A 210 -26.80 3.62 1.99
CA ASP A 210 -25.62 2.95 2.52
C ASP A 210 -25.30 1.66 1.74
N ALA A 211 -26.31 0.81 1.53
CA ALA A 211 -26.14 -0.41 0.74
C ALA A 211 -25.73 -0.12 -0.72
N PHE A 212 -26.28 0.93 -1.33
CA PHE A 212 -25.88 1.38 -2.66
C PHE A 212 -24.42 1.86 -2.68
N ARG A 213 -24.00 2.66 -1.69
CA ARG A 213 -22.61 3.12 -1.61
C ARG A 213 -21.64 1.96 -1.48
N HIS A 214 -21.88 1.00 -0.59
CA HIS A 214 -21.02 -0.18 -0.44
C HIS A 214 -20.93 -0.98 -1.75
N ALA A 215 -22.07 -1.18 -2.44
CA ALA A 215 -22.08 -1.83 -3.75
C ALA A 215 -21.22 -1.08 -4.80
N ALA A 216 -21.36 0.25 -4.86
CA ALA A 216 -20.58 1.09 -5.76
C ALA A 216 -19.09 1.07 -5.40
N TRP A 217 -18.76 1.14 -4.11
CA TRP A 217 -17.39 1.09 -3.62
C TRP A 217 -16.69 -0.20 -4.03
N ASN A 218 -17.30 -1.36 -3.77
CA ASN A 218 -16.75 -2.66 -4.17
C ASN A 218 -16.45 -2.73 -5.67
N ALA A 219 -17.39 -2.28 -6.51
CA ALA A 219 -17.21 -2.26 -7.95
C ALA A 219 -16.08 -1.31 -8.38
N LEU A 220 -15.97 -0.15 -7.74
CA LEU A 220 -14.96 0.86 -8.03
C LEU A 220 -13.57 0.45 -7.56
N ILE A 221 -13.42 -0.25 -6.43
CA ILE A 221 -12.14 -0.82 -5.99
C ILE A 221 -11.64 -1.78 -7.07
N ALA A 222 -12.50 -2.71 -7.51
CA ALA A 222 -12.15 -3.68 -8.54
C ALA A 222 -11.72 -2.98 -9.84
N LYS A 223 -12.50 -1.98 -10.27
CA LYS A 223 -12.18 -1.18 -11.45
C LYS A 223 -10.83 -0.47 -11.32
N TYR A 224 -10.65 0.35 -10.29
CA TYR A 224 -9.49 1.23 -10.20
C TYR A 224 -8.18 0.46 -10.01
N TYR A 225 -8.21 -0.64 -9.25
CA TYR A 225 -7.04 -1.48 -9.09
C TYR A 225 -6.76 -2.34 -10.33
N ALA A 226 -7.80 -2.83 -11.00
CA ALA A 226 -7.62 -3.51 -12.29
C ALA A 226 -7.05 -2.59 -13.37
N ASP A 227 -7.48 -1.33 -13.42
CA ASP A 227 -6.98 -0.35 -14.38
C ASP A 227 -5.50 0.01 -14.12
N SER A 228 -5.05 0.04 -12.85
CA SER A 228 -3.66 0.30 -12.48
C SER A 228 -2.77 -0.91 -12.77
N LYS A 229 -3.17 -2.11 -12.35
CA LYS A 229 -2.42 -3.36 -12.54
C LYS A 229 -2.62 -4.02 -13.90
N LYS A 230 -3.44 -3.43 -14.79
CA LYS A 230 -3.89 -4.03 -16.06
C LYS A 230 -4.41 -5.47 -15.92
N ASP A 231 -4.94 -5.81 -14.75
CA ASP A 231 -5.36 -7.16 -14.38
C ASP A 231 -6.68 -7.13 -13.61
N ILE A 232 -7.73 -7.62 -14.27
CA ILE A 232 -9.09 -7.67 -13.73
C ILE A 232 -9.18 -8.61 -12.52
N LEU A 233 -8.46 -9.73 -12.55
CA LEU A 233 -8.51 -10.71 -11.47
C LEU A 233 -7.86 -10.12 -10.22
N LYS A 234 -6.71 -9.43 -10.35
CA LYS A 234 -6.10 -8.68 -9.22
C LYS A 234 -7.09 -7.66 -8.64
N GLY A 235 -7.82 -6.93 -9.50
CA GLY A 235 -8.87 -6.00 -9.07
C GLY A 235 -10.03 -6.66 -8.31
N LEU A 236 -10.62 -7.72 -8.87
CA LEU A 236 -11.73 -8.44 -8.26
C LEU A 236 -11.34 -9.06 -6.92
N THR A 237 -10.15 -9.67 -6.85
CA THR A 237 -9.60 -10.26 -5.61
C THR A 237 -9.40 -9.19 -4.55
N LEU A 238 -8.77 -8.05 -4.89
CA LEU A 238 -8.59 -6.95 -3.94
C LEU A 238 -9.94 -6.47 -3.38
N ALA A 239 -10.91 -6.20 -4.27
CA ALA A 239 -12.22 -5.73 -3.85
C ALA A 239 -12.93 -6.73 -2.93
N GLN A 240 -12.91 -8.02 -3.28
CA GLN A 240 -13.54 -9.06 -2.48
C GLN A 240 -12.90 -9.16 -1.08
N GLU A 241 -11.57 -9.27 -1.03
CA GLU A 241 -10.85 -9.48 0.23
C GLU A 241 -10.94 -8.25 1.14
N PHE A 242 -10.68 -7.06 0.60
CA PHE A 242 -10.70 -5.82 1.37
C PHE A 242 -12.09 -5.53 1.95
N THR A 243 -13.13 -5.66 1.14
CA THR A 243 -14.50 -5.36 1.60
C THR A 243 -15.01 -6.42 2.56
N SER A 244 -14.55 -7.67 2.43
CA SER A 244 -14.81 -8.70 3.45
C SER A 244 -14.14 -8.36 4.79
N ILE A 245 -12.91 -7.85 4.77
CA ILE A 245 -12.20 -7.40 5.98
C ILE A 245 -12.91 -6.19 6.60
N HIS A 246 -13.32 -5.21 5.80
CA HIS A 246 -14.08 -4.05 6.24
C HIS A 246 -15.36 -4.46 7.00
N GLU A 247 -16.16 -5.36 6.43
CA GLU A 247 -17.38 -5.84 7.09
C GLU A 247 -17.09 -6.63 8.38
N LEU A 248 -15.99 -7.37 8.45
CA LEU A 248 -15.57 -8.06 9.68
C LEU A 248 -15.14 -7.09 10.78
N CYS A 249 -14.48 -5.99 10.42
CA CYS A 249 -14.15 -4.95 11.38
C CYS A 249 -15.40 -4.26 11.92
N ASN A 250 -16.35 -3.92 11.04
CA ASN A 250 -17.66 -3.41 11.45
C ASN A 250 -18.40 -4.37 12.40
N GLU A 251 -18.36 -5.69 12.13
CA GLU A 251 -18.97 -6.72 13.01
C GLU A 251 -18.37 -6.68 14.43
N LYS A 252 -17.04 -6.60 14.54
CA LYS A 252 -16.33 -6.54 15.83
C LYS A 252 -16.70 -5.29 16.64
N ASP A 253 -16.97 -4.18 15.96
CA ASP A 253 -17.40 -2.93 16.58
C ASP A 253 -18.91 -2.87 16.87
N GLY A 254 -19.62 -4.00 16.70
CA GLY A 254 -21.06 -4.12 16.99
C GLY A 254 -21.95 -3.48 15.93
N ILE A 255 -21.40 -3.13 14.76
CA ILE A 255 -22.15 -2.59 13.62
C ILE A 255 -22.74 -3.79 12.85
N PRO A 256 -24.05 -3.77 12.51
CA PRO A 256 -24.67 -4.87 11.78
C PRO A 256 -24.03 -5.10 10.41
N ILE A 257 -23.65 -6.36 10.13
CA ILE A 257 -23.04 -6.78 8.86
C ILE A 257 -24.04 -6.59 7.72
N MET A 258 -23.69 -5.83 6.69
CA MET A 258 -24.47 -5.73 5.46
C MET A 258 -24.07 -6.82 4.46
N ILE A 259 -24.24 -8.05 4.92
CA ILE A 259 -24.53 -9.26 4.13
C ILE A 259 -23.37 -9.80 3.27
N LYS A 260 -22.72 -10.85 3.80
CA LYS A 260 -21.83 -11.82 3.11
C LYS A 260 -22.37 -12.39 1.77
N ARG A 261 -23.66 -12.17 1.45
CA ARG A 261 -24.37 -12.72 0.28
C ARG A 261 -24.58 -11.71 -0.87
N TRP A 262 -24.59 -10.39 -0.61
CA TRP A 262 -24.78 -9.37 -1.66
C TRP A 262 -23.47 -8.97 -2.32
N ILE A 263 -22.36 -8.94 -1.56
CA ILE A 263 -21.00 -8.73 -2.09
C ILE A 263 -20.69 -9.76 -3.18
N PHE A 264 -21.01 -11.03 -2.94
CA PHE A 264 -20.80 -12.11 -3.91
C PHE A 264 -21.63 -11.94 -5.18
N ILE A 265 -22.90 -11.55 -5.06
CA ILE A 265 -23.80 -11.34 -6.21
C ILE A 265 -23.38 -10.11 -7.02
N ILE A 266 -22.97 -9.03 -6.36
CA ILE A 266 -22.56 -7.78 -7.01
C ILE A 266 -21.21 -7.96 -7.68
N ILE A 267 -20.23 -8.63 -7.06
CA ILE A 267 -18.95 -8.95 -7.71
C ILE A 267 -19.16 -9.83 -8.95
N PHE A 268 -20.08 -10.82 -8.89
CA PHE A 268 -20.38 -11.67 -10.03
C PHE A 268 -21.09 -10.92 -11.16
N LEU A 269 -22.04 -10.04 -10.83
CA LEU A 269 -22.76 -9.19 -11.79
C LEU A 269 -21.86 -8.10 -12.38
N VAL A 270 -21.03 -7.46 -11.55
CA VAL A 270 -20.05 -6.45 -11.98
C VAL A 270 -18.98 -7.11 -12.84
N GLY A 271 -18.44 -8.27 -12.46
CA GLY A 271 -17.52 -9.05 -13.30
C GLY A 271 -18.11 -9.37 -14.67
N SER A 272 -19.37 -9.80 -14.71
CA SER A 272 -20.10 -10.07 -15.97
C SER A 272 -20.33 -8.80 -16.81
N ILE A 273 -20.68 -7.67 -16.19
CA ILE A 273 -20.89 -6.38 -16.86
C ILE A 273 -19.56 -5.80 -17.35
N PHE A 274 -18.49 -5.96 -16.57
CA PHE A 274 -17.15 -5.48 -16.91
C PHE A 274 -16.55 -6.29 -18.07
N GLU A 275 -16.75 -7.61 -18.10
CA GLU A 275 -16.41 -8.45 -19.25
C GLU A 275 -17.14 -8.00 -20.52
N VAL A 276 -18.44 -7.69 -20.43
CA VAL A 276 -19.25 -7.21 -21.56
C VAL A 276 -18.79 -5.82 -22.03
N TRP A 277 -18.50 -4.90 -21.10
CA TRP A 277 -17.98 -3.57 -21.39
C TRP A 277 -16.61 -3.63 -22.09
N LEU A 278 -15.72 -4.53 -21.64
CA LEU A 278 -14.41 -4.76 -22.25
C LEU A 278 -14.51 -5.43 -23.61
N LYS A 279 -15.41 -6.40 -23.82
CA LYS A 279 -15.70 -6.95 -25.16
C LYS A 279 -16.20 -5.84 -26.11
N SER A 280 -16.95 -4.86 -25.59
CA SER A 280 -17.38 -3.68 -26.34
C SER A 280 -16.23 -2.70 -26.64
N LYS A 281 -15.29 -2.48 -25.72
CA LYS A 281 -14.10 -1.66 -25.96
C LYS A 281 -13.09 -2.33 -26.89
N ARG A 282 -12.86 -3.65 -26.79
CA ARG A 282 -12.08 -4.43 -27.77
C ARG A 282 -12.66 -4.37 -29.18
N LYS A 283 -13.99 -4.30 -29.32
CA LYS A 283 -14.66 -4.11 -30.62
C LYS A 283 -14.58 -2.69 -31.18
N ARG A 284 -14.35 -1.68 -30.33
CA ARG A 284 -14.19 -0.27 -30.73
C ARG A 284 -12.72 0.18 -30.83
N GLY A 285 -11.79 -0.59 -30.26
CA GLY A 285 -10.35 -0.48 -30.47
C GLY A 285 -9.86 -1.42 -31.57
N ASN A 286 -10.32 -1.20 -32.80
CA ASN A 286 -9.63 -1.70 -33.98
C ASN A 286 -8.63 -0.63 -34.48
N PHE A 287 -7.82 -0.12 -33.56
CA PHE A 287 -6.57 0.59 -33.80
C PHE A 287 -5.51 -0.14 -32.97
N GLY A 288 -4.48 -0.61 -33.66
CA GLY A 288 -3.65 -1.74 -33.27
C GLY A 288 -2.96 -1.61 -31.92
N LEU A 289 -3.06 -2.67 -31.13
CA LEU A 289 -1.90 -3.17 -30.40
C LEU A 289 -1.25 -4.23 -31.28
N PRO A 290 0.07 -4.19 -31.56
CA PRO A 290 0.72 -5.30 -32.20
C PRO A 290 0.71 -6.47 -31.21
N LYS A 291 -0.11 -7.48 -31.54
CA LYS A 291 0.14 -8.84 -31.11
C LYS A 291 1.44 -9.27 -31.81
N SER A 292 2.41 -9.73 -31.03
CA SER A 292 3.75 -10.18 -31.43
C SER A 292 4.62 -9.10 -32.08
N GLY A 293 5.81 -8.90 -31.51
CA GLY A 293 6.89 -8.15 -32.12
C GLY A 293 7.40 -7.05 -31.22
N TRP A 294 8.47 -7.36 -30.48
CA TRP A 294 9.59 -6.44 -30.39
C TRP A 294 9.94 -6.04 -31.83
N ASN A 295 9.40 -4.91 -32.29
CA ASN A 295 9.79 -4.32 -33.56
C ASN A 295 11.16 -3.69 -33.34
N VAL A 296 12.19 -4.50 -33.57
CA VAL A 296 13.51 -4.01 -33.97
C VAL A 296 13.30 -3.22 -35.26
N GLN A 297 13.13 -1.91 -35.15
CA GLN A 297 13.30 -1.00 -36.26
C GLN A 297 14.19 0.18 -35.83
N MET A 298 15.47 -0.01 -36.13
CA MET A 298 16.41 0.97 -36.68
C MET A 298 16.16 2.44 -36.35
N ILE A 299 17.06 2.99 -35.54
CA ILE A 299 17.60 4.32 -35.82
C ILE A 299 19.10 4.14 -36.05
N MET A 300 19.51 4.46 -37.28
CA MET A 300 20.89 4.72 -37.68
C MET A 300 21.45 5.91 -36.92
#